data_AF-A0A6A4LWD8-F1
#
_entry.id   AF-A0A6A4LWD8-F1
#
_cell.length_a   1.000
_cell.length_b   1.000
_cell.length_c   1.000
_cell.angle_alpha   90.00
_cell.angle_beta   90.00
_cell.angle_gamma   90.00
#
_symmetry.space_group_name_H-M   'P 1'
#
loop_
_entity.id
_entity.type
_entity.pdbx_description
1 polymer ?
#
loop_
_entity_poly.entity_id
_entity_poly.type
_entity_poly.pdbx_seq_one_letter_code
_entity_poly.pdbx_strand_id
1 'polypeptide(L)'
;MDASVTLTRISLLFLSLLFTLSCHSQADLIGDTCKKTLFPDLCISTLRSNPSSAAADVKGLARIMFYATAVKATATLNQVNVLLKKTNDVVLIECLENCASEYASALNDIFTANKNVGSDIFAAKGVAADLIAEAQDCEGTFTDEPYKRKSPLTVENEVLRDLAATVIEIINTLGMDVSVTLTRMSLLFLSLLFTLSCHSQADLIGDTCKKTLHPDLCISALRSNPSSVAADVEGLARIVFYAIAVKATATLNQVNVLLKKTNDVVLIGALEN
;
A
#
# COMPACT_ATOMS: atom_id res chain seq x y z
N MET A 1 -17.82 -53.10 32.45
CA MET A 1 -17.50 -52.34 31.22
C MET A 1 -16.06 -51.88 31.36
N ASP A 2 -15.16 -52.47 30.59
CA ASP A 2 -13.72 -52.31 30.78
C ASP A 2 -13.26 -50.89 30.47
N ALA A 3 -12.56 -50.27 31.41
CA ALA A 3 -12.01 -48.92 31.28
C ALA A 3 -11.11 -48.75 30.03
N SER A 4 -10.48 -49.84 29.59
CA SER A 4 -9.70 -49.92 28.35
C SER A 4 -10.54 -49.73 27.09
N VAL A 5 -11.77 -50.27 27.07
CA VAL A 5 -12.71 -50.15 25.94
C VAL A 5 -13.31 -48.73 25.89
N THR A 6 -13.50 -48.09 27.03
CA THR A 6 -13.95 -46.69 27.08
C THR A 6 -12.87 -45.71 26.62
N LEU A 7 -11.60 -45.93 27.00
CA LEU A 7 -10.48 -45.06 26.60
C LEU A 7 -10.18 -45.12 25.10
N THR A 8 -10.23 -46.32 24.52
CA THR A 8 -10.06 -46.51 23.07
C THR A 8 -11.16 -45.84 22.26
N ARG A 9 -12.42 -45.93 22.72
CA ARG A 9 -13.54 -45.21 22.09
C ARG A 9 -13.39 -43.69 22.16
N ILE A 10 -12.95 -43.15 23.30
CA ILE A 10 -12.70 -41.70 23.44
C ILE A 10 -11.56 -41.26 22.52
N SER A 11 -10.46 -42.03 22.46
CA SER A 11 -9.33 -41.74 21.57
C SER A 11 -9.72 -41.74 20.09
N LEU A 12 -10.56 -42.69 19.65
CA LEU A 12 -11.08 -42.76 18.28
C LEU A 12 -12.04 -41.61 17.97
N LEU A 13 -12.90 -41.22 18.92
CA LEU A 13 -13.77 -40.05 18.78
C LEU A 13 -12.94 -38.76 18.67
N PHE A 14 -11.89 -38.62 19.48
CA PHE A 14 -10.99 -37.47 19.43
C PHE A 14 -10.21 -37.42 18.12
N LEU A 15 -9.71 -38.56 17.62
CA LEU A 15 -9.02 -38.66 16.34
C LEU A 15 -9.96 -38.38 15.15
N SER A 16 -11.21 -38.85 15.23
CA SER A 16 -12.24 -38.55 14.23
C SER A 16 -12.63 -37.08 14.24
N LEU A 17 -12.71 -36.45 15.42
CA LEU A 17 -13.00 -35.04 15.59
C LEU A 17 -11.84 -34.19 15.01
N LEU A 18 -10.58 -34.57 15.29
CA LEU A 18 -9.39 -33.98 14.70
C LEU A 18 -9.37 -34.12 13.17
N PHE A 19 -9.81 -35.27 12.62
CA PHE A 19 -9.91 -35.49 11.17
C PHE A 19 -11.03 -34.65 10.53
N THR A 20 -12.17 -34.48 11.20
CA THR A 20 -13.26 -33.61 10.73
C THR A 20 -12.90 -32.12 10.83
N LEU A 21 -12.12 -31.70 11.83
CA LEU A 21 -11.55 -30.35 11.91
C LEU A 21 -10.48 -30.09 10.85
N SER A 22 -9.80 -31.14 10.37
CA SER A 22 -8.80 -31.07 9.29
C SER A 22 -9.42 -31.00 7.89
N CYS A 23 -10.74 -31.18 7.77
CA CYS A 23 -11.50 -30.89 6.56
C CYS A 23 -12.07 -29.47 6.63
N HIS A 24 -11.23 -28.49 6.92
CA HIS A 24 -11.50 -27.14 6.43
C HIS A 24 -11.45 -27.24 4.91
N SER A 25 -12.44 -26.67 4.22
CA SER A 25 -12.31 -26.40 2.80
C SER A 25 -10.91 -25.81 2.58
N GLN A 26 -10.27 -26.14 1.45
CA GLN A 26 -9.24 -25.26 0.96
C GLN A 26 -9.95 -23.93 0.71
N ALA A 27 -10.01 -23.08 1.75
CA ALA A 27 -10.60 -21.77 1.70
C ALA A 27 -9.94 -21.12 0.50
N ASP A 28 -10.75 -20.57 -0.40
CA ASP A 28 -10.25 -19.96 -1.62
C ASP A 28 -9.37 -18.78 -1.21
N LEU A 29 -8.07 -19.04 -1.00
CA LEU A 29 -7.14 -18.05 -0.48
C LEU A 29 -7.06 -16.85 -1.43
N ILE A 30 -7.22 -17.09 -2.74
CA ILE A 30 -7.33 -16.05 -3.75
C ILE A 30 -8.58 -15.22 -3.49
N GLY A 31 -9.76 -15.84 -3.37
CA GLY A 31 -11.00 -15.14 -3.04
C GLY A 31 -10.93 -14.36 -1.72
N ASP A 32 -10.37 -14.96 -0.67
CA ASP A 32 -10.22 -14.35 0.65
C ASP A 32 -9.22 -13.20 0.70
N THR A 33 -8.22 -13.24 -0.18
CA THR A 33 -7.25 -12.15 -0.36
C THR A 33 -7.89 -11.03 -1.19
N CYS A 34 -8.47 -11.37 -2.35
CA CYS A 34 -9.02 -10.41 -3.29
C CYS A 34 -10.26 -9.67 -2.77
N LYS A 35 -11.08 -10.27 -1.90
CA LYS A 35 -12.22 -9.56 -1.28
C LYS A 35 -11.80 -8.36 -0.41
N LYS A 36 -10.51 -8.25 -0.05
CA LYS A 36 -9.94 -7.14 0.72
C LYS A 36 -9.37 -6.03 -0.17
N THR A 37 -9.50 -6.18 -1.49
CA THR A 37 -8.98 -5.25 -2.50
C THR A 37 -10.10 -4.36 -3.03
N LEU A 38 -9.77 -3.17 -3.55
CA LEU A 38 -10.72 -2.29 -4.24
C LEU A 38 -11.15 -2.86 -5.59
N PHE A 39 -10.38 -3.80 -6.16
CA PHE A 39 -10.65 -4.43 -7.46
C PHE A 39 -10.74 -5.96 -7.36
N PRO A 40 -11.75 -6.53 -6.67
CA PRO A 40 -11.83 -7.98 -6.44
C PRO A 40 -11.84 -8.82 -7.72
N ASP A 41 -12.58 -8.40 -8.74
CA ASP A 41 -12.69 -9.14 -10.00
C ASP A 41 -11.37 -9.15 -10.77
N LEU A 42 -10.71 -7.99 -10.89
CA LEU A 42 -9.37 -7.86 -11.47
C LEU A 42 -8.37 -8.71 -10.71
N CYS A 43 -8.44 -8.69 -9.37
CA CYS A 43 -7.57 -9.48 -8.52
C CYS A 43 -7.74 -10.98 -8.76
N ILE A 44 -8.99 -11.46 -8.74
CA ILE A 44 -9.33 -12.87 -8.93
C ILE A 44 -8.93 -13.32 -10.34
N SER A 45 -9.29 -12.56 -11.38
CA SER A 45 -8.99 -12.94 -12.76
C SER A 45 -7.48 -13.00 -13.00
N THR A 46 -6.74 -12.01 -12.48
CA THR A 46 -5.29 -11.94 -12.64
C THR A 46 -4.61 -13.11 -11.93
N LEU A 47 -4.94 -13.36 -10.66
CA LEU A 47 -4.33 -14.45 -9.90
C LEU A 47 -4.72 -15.83 -10.44
N ARG A 48 -5.99 -16.06 -10.78
CA ARG A 48 -6.43 -17.37 -11.32
C ARG A 48 -5.89 -17.65 -12.72
N SER A 49 -5.50 -16.63 -13.48
CA SER A 49 -4.83 -16.82 -14.78
C SER A 49 -3.41 -17.37 -14.66
N ASN A 50 -2.78 -17.25 -13.47
CA ASN A 50 -1.44 -17.74 -13.21
C ASN A 50 -1.48 -19.10 -12.50
N PRO A 51 -1.01 -20.21 -13.14
CA PRO A 51 -1.04 -21.54 -12.53
C PRO A 51 -0.28 -21.63 -11.19
N SER A 52 0.73 -20.79 -10.98
CA SER A 52 1.52 -20.76 -9.74
C SER A 52 0.71 -20.28 -8.53
N SER A 53 -0.42 -19.60 -8.74
CA SER A 53 -1.27 -19.08 -7.66
C SER A 53 -1.92 -20.19 -6.84
N ALA A 54 -2.11 -21.38 -7.40
CA ALA A 54 -2.75 -22.49 -6.70
C ALA A 54 -1.96 -22.99 -5.47
N ALA A 55 -0.64 -22.83 -5.49
CA ALA A 55 0.26 -23.23 -4.41
C ALA A 55 0.82 -22.04 -3.61
N ALA A 56 0.43 -20.81 -3.94
CA ALA A 56 0.97 -19.61 -3.33
C ALA A 56 0.29 -19.30 -1.98
N ASP A 57 1.08 -18.89 -0.99
CA ASP A 57 0.57 -18.19 0.19
C ASP A 57 0.26 -16.72 -0.16
N VAL A 58 -0.27 -15.92 0.78
CA VAL A 58 -0.62 -14.51 0.52
C VAL A 58 0.58 -13.70 0.01
N LYS A 59 1.78 -14.01 0.51
CA LYS A 59 3.04 -13.38 0.06
C LYS A 59 3.35 -13.77 -1.39
N GLY A 60 3.16 -15.03 -1.76
CA GLY A 60 3.24 -15.52 -3.13
C GLY A 60 2.21 -14.87 -4.04
N LEU A 61 0.96 -14.72 -3.59
CA LEU A 61 -0.08 -14.02 -4.34
C LEU A 61 0.28 -12.54 -4.59
N ALA A 62 0.84 -11.86 -3.58
CA ALA A 62 1.34 -10.50 -3.75
C ALA A 62 2.45 -10.42 -4.81
N ARG A 63 3.40 -11.36 -4.80
CA ARG A 63 4.47 -11.45 -5.82
C ARG A 63 3.93 -11.71 -7.22
N ILE A 64 2.94 -12.59 -7.34
CA ILE A 64 2.30 -12.89 -8.64
C ILE A 64 1.56 -11.67 -9.16
N MET A 65 0.78 -10.99 -8.32
CA MET A 65 0.09 -9.75 -8.71
C MET A 65 1.10 -8.69 -9.15
N PHE A 66 2.17 -8.49 -8.38
CA PHE A 66 3.17 -7.48 -8.70
C PHE A 66 3.95 -7.80 -9.98
N TYR A 67 4.18 -9.08 -10.26
CA TYR A 67 4.71 -9.51 -11.55
C TYR A 67 3.73 -9.22 -12.70
N ALA A 68 2.42 -9.44 -12.50
CA ALA A 68 1.41 -9.08 -13.50
C ALA A 68 1.39 -7.57 -13.79
N THR A 69 1.56 -6.73 -12.75
CA THR A 69 1.75 -5.28 -12.91
C THR A 69 2.97 -4.97 -13.78
N ALA A 70 4.11 -5.65 -13.54
CA ALA A 70 5.32 -5.48 -14.36
C ALA A 70 5.11 -5.85 -15.83
N VAL A 71 4.40 -6.96 -16.08
CA VAL A 71 4.05 -7.39 -17.44
C VAL A 71 3.16 -6.35 -18.13
N LYS A 72 2.17 -5.81 -17.41
CA LYS A 72 1.30 -4.75 -17.94
C LYS A 72 2.07 -3.48 -18.27
N ALA A 73 2.91 -2.99 -17.34
CA ALA A 73 3.75 -1.81 -17.57
C ALA A 73 4.69 -1.99 -18.78
N THR A 74 5.32 -3.16 -18.90
CA THR A 74 6.18 -3.50 -20.05
C THR A 74 5.38 -3.50 -21.36
N ALA A 75 4.17 -4.05 -21.37
CA ALA A 75 3.31 -4.04 -22.54
C ALA A 75 2.88 -2.61 -22.92
N THR A 76 2.53 -1.78 -21.94
CA THR A 76 2.17 -0.37 -22.16
C THR A 76 3.35 0.42 -22.72
N LEU A 77 4.56 0.26 -22.18
CA LEU A 77 5.77 0.88 -22.71
C LEU A 77 6.06 0.45 -24.16
N ASN A 78 5.85 -0.82 -24.49
CA ASN A 78 5.99 -1.30 -25.87
C ASN A 78 4.96 -0.65 -26.80
N GLN A 79 3.72 -0.45 -26.35
CA GLN A 79 2.69 0.26 -27.11
C GLN A 79 3.07 1.73 -27.34
N VAL A 80 3.60 2.42 -26.33
CA VAL A 80 4.15 3.78 -26.45
C VAL A 80 5.23 3.82 -27.53
N ASN A 81 6.20 2.91 -27.48
CA ASN A 81 7.28 2.81 -28.47
C ASN A 81 6.77 2.55 -29.90
N VAL A 82 5.67 1.79 -30.05
CA VAL A 82 5.03 1.58 -31.36
C VAL A 82 4.32 2.84 -31.84
N LEU A 83 3.67 3.60 -30.95
CA LEU A 83 3.00 4.85 -31.28
C LEU A 83 4.00 5.93 -31.70
N LEU A 84 5.11 6.07 -30.97
CA LEU A 84 6.21 7.00 -31.29
C LEU A 84 6.74 6.80 -32.72
N LYS A 85 6.91 5.55 -33.16
CA LYS A 85 7.39 5.22 -34.52
C LYS A 85 6.39 5.55 -35.63
N LYS A 86 5.11 5.78 -35.30
CA LYS A 86 4.01 5.95 -36.27
C LYS A 86 3.53 7.40 -36.39
N THR A 87 3.87 8.26 -35.44
CA THR A 87 3.38 9.64 -35.41
C THR A 87 4.44 10.62 -35.91
N ASN A 88 3.98 11.72 -36.52
CA ASN A 88 4.79 12.92 -36.78
C ASN A 88 4.22 14.16 -36.06
N ASP A 89 3.18 13.98 -35.24
CA ASP A 89 2.58 15.03 -34.42
C ASP A 89 3.51 15.32 -33.24
N VAL A 90 4.13 16.51 -33.25
CA VAL A 90 5.15 16.93 -32.27
C VAL A 90 4.62 16.89 -30.83
N VAL A 91 3.37 17.34 -30.62
CA VAL A 91 2.76 17.34 -29.28
C VAL A 91 2.51 15.89 -28.84
N LEU A 92 2.07 15.02 -29.76
CA LEU A 92 1.89 13.61 -29.43
C LEU A 92 3.21 12.92 -29.11
N ILE A 93 4.29 13.28 -29.82
CA ILE A 93 5.63 12.76 -29.55
C ILE A 93 6.07 13.14 -28.14
N GLU A 94 5.94 14.41 -27.76
CA GLU A 94 6.31 14.89 -26.41
C GLU A 94 5.55 14.15 -25.30
N CYS A 95 4.21 14.01 -25.43
CA CYS A 95 3.42 13.25 -24.46
C CYS A 95 3.86 11.77 -24.36
N LEU A 96 4.12 11.14 -25.51
CA LEU A 96 4.52 9.72 -25.55
C LEU A 96 5.95 9.50 -25.03
N GLU A 97 6.87 10.43 -25.27
CA GLU A 97 8.23 10.40 -24.71
C GLU A 97 8.18 10.54 -23.18
N ASN A 98 7.31 11.42 -22.66
CA ASN A 98 7.08 11.52 -21.23
C ASN A 98 6.59 10.18 -20.65
N CYS A 99 5.50 9.63 -21.20
CA CYS A 99 5.00 8.31 -20.81
C CYS A 99 6.07 7.20 -20.88
N ALA A 100 6.94 7.21 -21.89
CA ALA A 100 8.02 6.23 -22.02
C ALA A 100 9.03 6.34 -20.86
N SER A 101 9.38 7.57 -20.48
CA SER A 101 10.26 7.87 -19.35
C SER A 101 9.65 7.36 -18.03
N GLU A 102 8.40 7.73 -17.76
CA GLU A 102 7.67 7.33 -16.54
C GLU A 102 7.62 5.80 -16.39
N TYR A 103 7.23 5.08 -17.46
CA TYR A 103 7.20 3.62 -17.41
C TYR A 103 8.58 2.96 -17.29
N ALA A 104 9.61 3.51 -17.93
CA ALA A 104 10.97 2.99 -17.82
C ALA A 104 11.52 3.17 -16.40
N SER A 105 11.24 4.32 -15.77
CA SER A 105 11.59 4.64 -14.39
C SER A 105 11.00 3.61 -13.43
N ALA A 106 9.68 3.44 -13.44
CA ALA A 106 9.01 2.49 -12.54
C ALA A 106 9.40 1.02 -12.77
N LEU A 107 9.74 0.63 -13.99
CA LEU A 107 10.20 -0.73 -14.30
C LEU A 107 11.60 -1.04 -13.76
N ASN A 108 12.44 -0.03 -13.48
CA ASN A 108 13.80 -0.26 -13.00
C ASN A 108 13.83 -0.96 -11.63
N ASP A 109 12.91 -0.60 -10.75
CA ASP A 109 12.93 -1.06 -9.35
C ASP A 109 12.01 -2.26 -9.08
N ILE A 110 11.16 -2.61 -10.05
CA ILE A 110 10.09 -3.60 -9.88
C ILE A 110 10.59 -5.00 -9.55
N PHE A 111 11.72 -5.44 -10.13
CA PHE A 111 12.26 -6.77 -9.88
C PHE A 111 12.83 -6.91 -8.46
N THR A 112 13.46 -5.85 -7.96
CA THR A 112 13.99 -5.81 -6.59
C THR A 112 12.84 -5.78 -5.59
N ALA A 113 11.87 -4.90 -5.81
CA ALA A 113 10.66 -4.82 -4.98
C ALA A 113 9.88 -6.14 -4.96
N ASN A 114 9.77 -6.85 -6.09
CA ASN A 114 9.08 -8.15 -6.17
C ASN A 114 9.74 -9.21 -5.28
N LYS A 115 11.07 -9.30 -5.29
CA LYS A 115 11.80 -10.21 -4.40
C LYS A 115 11.54 -9.87 -2.93
N ASN A 116 11.42 -8.59 -2.63
CA ASN A 116 11.34 -8.04 -1.27
C ASN A 116 9.93 -7.95 -0.67
N VAL A 117 8.86 -8.29 -1.41
CA VAL A 117 7.44 -8.20 -0.98
C VAL A 117 7.14 -8.66 0.46
N GLY A 118 7.90 -9.61 1.03
CA GLY A 118 7.72 -10.02 2.43
C GLY A 118 9.00 -10.02 3.26
N SER A 119 9.97 -9.18 2.92
CA SER A 119 11.12 -8.82 3.76
C SER A 119 11.23 -7.31 3.93
N ASP A 120 10.80 -6.55 2.93
CA ASP A 120 10.65 -5.09 2.96
C ASP A 120 9.34 -4.69 2.28
N ILE A 121 8.27 -4.69 3.08
CA ILE A 121 6.92 -4.33 2.62
C ILE A 121 6.82 -2.85 2.22
N PHE A 122 7.70 -1.99 2.75
CA PHE A 122 7.64 -0.56 2.47
C PHE A 122 8.27 -0.26 1.11
N ALA A 123 9.45 -0.83 0.82
CA ALA A 123 10.06 -0.73 -0.49
C ALA A 123 9.14 -1.31 -1.58
N ALA A 124 8.51 -2.45 -1.32
CA ALA A 124 7.59 -3.05 -2.29
C ALA A 124 6.35 -2.19 -2.56
N LYS A 125 5.78 -1.55 -1.53
CA LYS A 125 4.68 -0.60 -1.70
C LYS A 125 5.12 0.70 -2.37
N GLY A 126 6.33 1.18 -2.10
CA GLY A 126 6.90 2.36 -2.75
C GLY A 126 6.90 2.21 -4.27
N VAL A 127 7.50 1.12 -4.77
CA VAL A 127 7.55 0.87 -6.22
C VAL A 127 6.16 0.66 -6.84
N ALA A 128 5.23 0.04 -6.10
CA ALA A 128 3.84 -0.06 -6.56
C ALA A 128 3.13 1.31 -6.60
N ALA A 129 3.44 2.21 -5.65
CA ALA A 129 2.90 3.56 -5.64
C ALA A 129 3.51 4.43 -6.74
N ASP A 130 4.80 4.24 -7.06
CA ASP A 130 5.45 4.90 -8.17
C ASP A 130 4.75 4.52 -9.49
N LEU A 131 4.51 3.23 -9.75
CA LEU A 131 3.72 2.78 -10.92
C LEU A 131 2.33 3.43 -11.04
N ILE A 132 1.68 3.73 -9.91
CA ILE A 132 0.41 4.46 -9.89
C ILE A 132 0.63 5.90 -10.34
N ALA A 133 1.61 6.59 -9.75
CA ALA A 133 1.95 7.97 -10.08
C ALA A 133 2.35 8.09 -11.55
N GLU A 134 3.26 7.23 -12.02
CA GLU A 134 3.74 7.23 -13.41
C GLU A 134 2.59 7.04 -14.43
N ALA A 135 1.63 6.16 -14.12
CA ALA A 135 0.46 5.97 -14.97
C ALA A 135 -0.47 7.18 -14.96
N GLN A 136 -0.59 7.87 -13.82
CA GLN A 136 -1.38 9.10 -13.69
C GLN A 136 -0.72 10.28 -14.39
N ASP A 137 0.59 10.44 -14.25
CA ASP A 137 1.38 11.51 -14.86
C ASP A 137 1.43 11.34 -16.38
N CYS A 138 1.57 10.09 -16.86
CA CYS A 138 1.39 9.77 -18.28
C CYS A 138 -0.02 10.09 -18.80
N GLU A 139 -1.09 9.88 -18.02
CA GLU A 139 -2.44 10.30 -18.47
C GLU A 139 -2.58 11.83 -18.44
N GLY A 140 -2.01 12.48 -17.43
CA GLY A 140 -2.00 13.93 -17.22
C GLY A 140 -1.45 14.70 -18.40
N THR A 141 -0.36 14.22 -19.03
CA THR A 141 0.23 14.88 -20.21
C THR A 141 -0.74 14.99 -21.39
N PHE A 142 -1.77 14.15 -21.46
CA PHE A 142 -2.82 14.26 -22.48
C PHE A 142 -4.02 15.09 -22.02
N THR A 143 -4.32 15.16 -20.72
CA THR A 143 -5.54 15.79 -20.23
C THR A 143 -5.36 17.25 -19.81
N ASP A 144 -4.12 17.65 -19.58
CA ASP A 144 -3.76 18.96 -19.04
C ASP A 144 -3.62 20.03 -20.13
N GLU A 145 -3.88 21.27 -19.76
CA GLU A 145 -3.73 22.43 -20.65
C GLU A 145 -2.25 22.80 -20.83
N PRO A 146 -1.82 23.32 -22.00
CA PRO A 146 -2.64 23.72 -23.16
C PRO A 146 -2.87 22.61 -24.19
N TYR A 147 -2.33 21.41 -23.96
CA TYR A 147 -2.23 20.34 -24.96
C TYR A 147 -3.27 19.23 -24.77
N LYS A 148 -4.45 19.61 -24.30
CA LYS A 148 -5.54 18.67 -24.02
C LYS A 148 -5.95 17.90 -25.26
N ARG A 149 -5.85 16.58 -25.20
CA ARG A 149 -6.20 15.65 -26.26
C ARG A 149 -6.67 14.32 -25.68
N LYS A 150 -7.28 13.49 -26.52
CA LYS A 150 -7.64 12.13 -26.11
C LYS A 150 -6.34 11.30 -25.99
N SER A 151 -6.09 10.75 -24.80
CA SER A 151 -5.01 9.81 -24.57
C SER A 151 -5.23 8.51 -25.37
N PRO A 152 -4.21 8.01 -26.08
CA PRO A 152 -4.24 6.69 -26.70
C PRO A 152 -3.95 5.57 -25.69
N LEU A 153 -3.77 5.89 -24.40
CA LEU A 153 -3.30 5.00 -23.35
C LEU A 153 -4.23 4.97 -22.12
N THR A 154 -5.37 5.68 -22.12
CA THR A 154 -6.26 5.78 -20.94
C THR A 154 -6.57 4.43 -20.32
N VAL A 155 -6.96 3.44 -21.13
CA VAL A 155 -7.32 2.10 -20.64
C VAL A 155 -6.10 1.38 -20.08
N GLU A 156 -4.96 1.51 -20.73
CA GLU A 156 -3.70 0.91 -20.30
C GLU A 156 -3.21 1.50 -18.98
N ASN A 157 -3.34 2.82 -18.82
CA ASN A 157 -2.97 3.58 -17.63
C ASN A 157 -3.89 3.22 -16.45
N GLU A 158 -5.20 3.14 -16.69
CA GLU A 158 -6.19 2.71 -15.69
C GLU A 158 -5.92 1.29 -15.20
N VAL A 159 -5.74 0.34 -16.11
CA VAL A 159 -5.47 -1.06 -15.73
C VAL A 159 -4.14 -1.19 -14.98
N LEU A 160 -3.10 -0.46 -15.38
CA LEU A 160 -1.81 -0.49 -14.70
C LEU A 160 -1.93 0.05 -13.27
N ARG A 161 -2.60 1.19 -13.09
CA ARG A 161 -2.90 1.79 -11.79
C ARG A 161 -3.68 0.83 -10.91
N ASP A 162 -4.74 0.23 -11.42
CA ASP A 162 -5.61 -0.65 -10.64
C ASP A 162 -4.89 -1.94 -10.22
N LEU A 163 -4.05 -2.50 -11.10
CA LEU A 163 -3.16 -3.62 -10.75
C LEU A 163 -2.16 -3.24 -9.66
N ALA A 164 -1.49 -2.09 -9.78
CA ALA A 164 -0.52 -1.60 -8.81
C ALA A 164 -1.17 -1.30 -7.44
N ALA A 165 -2.35 -0.70 -7.43
CA ALA A 165 -3.15 -0.50 -6.21
C ALA A 165 -3.51 -1.83 -5.55
N THR A 166 -3.94 -2.81 -6.34
CA THR A 166 -4.24 -4.16 -5.85
C THR A 166 -3.03 -4.81 -5.18
N VAL A 167 -1.81 -4.58 -5.68
CA VAL A 167 -0.58 -5.06 -5.03
C VAL A 167 -0.42 -4.45 -3.64
N ILE A 168 -0.55 -3.12 -3.53
CA ILE A 168 -0.43 -2.42 -2.23
C ILE A 168 -1.42 -3.01 -1.22
N GLU A 169 -2.65 -3.27 -1.66
CA GLU A 169 -3.72 -3.83 -0.84
C GLU A 169 -3.43 -5.26 -0.39
N ILE A 170 -2.93 -6.12 -1.26
CA ILE A 170 -2.49 -7.47 -0.87
C ILE A 170 -1.31 -7.37 0.12
N ILE A 171 -0.31 -6.51 -0.12
CA ILE A 171 0.83 -6.33 0.79
C ILE A 171 0.36 -5.77 2.14
N ASN A 172 -0.66 -4.91 2.17
CA ASN A 172 -1.26 -4.43 3.43
C ASN A 172 -1.76 -5.60 4.29
N THR A 173 -2.22 -6.69 3.67
CA THR A 173 -2.65 -7.88 4.42
C THR A 173 -1.51 -8.65 5.07
N LEU A 174 -0.29 -8.59 4.51
CA LEU A 174 0.92 -9.19 5.09
C LEU A 174 1.39 -8.42 6.34
N GLY A 175 1.23 -7.09 6.32
CA GLY A 175 1.54 -6.24 7.48
C GLY A 175 0.64 -6.49 8.70
N MET A 176 -0.42 -7.31 8.55
CA MET A 176 -1.31 -7.71 9.64
C MET A 176 -0.91 -9.04 10.30
N ASP A 177 0.22 -9.64 9.92
CA ASP A 177 0.58 -11.01 10.34
C ASP A 177 0.78 -11.17 11.85
N VAL A 178 -0.09 -12.02 12.43
CA VAL A 178 -0.01 -12.83 13.65
C VAL A 178 0.37 -12.16 14.97
N SER A 179 1.34 -11.25 15.03
CA SER A 179 1.70 -10.54 16.26
C SER A 179 0.56 -9.64 16.72
N VAL A 180 -0.14 -8.94 15.82
CA VAL A 180 -1.32 -8.12 16.21
C VAL A 180 -2.53 -8.97 16.54
N THR A 181 -2.69 -10.15 15.93
CA THR A 181 -3.81 -11.07 16.22
C THR A 181 -3.56 -11.86 17.50
N LEU A 182 -2.33 -12.30 17.77
CA LEU A 182 -1.90 -12.79 19.08
C LEU A 182 -1.95 -11.66 20.10
N THR A 183 -1.56 -10.43 19.76
CA THR A 183 -1.67 -9.28 20.67
C THR A 183 -3.14 -8.94 20.92
N ARG A 184 -4.05 -9.10 19.95
CA ARG A 184 -5.51 -8.94 20.11
C ARG A 184 -6.13 -10.08 20.92
N MET A 185 -5.74 -11.34 20.69
CA MET A 185 -6.16 -12.47 21.51
C MET A 185 -5.58 -12.37 22.94
N SER A 186 -4.33 -11.93 23.07
CA SER A 186 -3.67 -11.65 24.34
C SER A 186 -4.28 -10.43 25.02
N LEU A 187 -4.70 -9.40 24.28
CA LEU A 187 -5.44 -8.23 24.78
C LEU A 187 -6.85 -8.60 25.18
N LEU A 188 -7.50 -9.56 24.51
CA LEU A 188 -8.80 -10.11 24.95
C LEU A 188 -8.63 -10.90 26.26
N PHE A 189 -7.59 -11.73 26.36
CA PHE A 189 -7.23 -12.45 27.59
C PHE A 189 -6.79 -11.50 28.73
N LEU A 190 -6.06 -10.44 28.39
CA LEU A 190 -5.59 -9.40 29.30
C LEU A 190 -6.73 -8.45 29.67
N SER A 191 -7.69 -8.17 28.79
CA SER A 191 -8.89 -7.37 29.09
C SER A 191 -9.83 -8.10 30.06
N LEU A 192 -9.88 -9.43 29.99
CA LEU A 192 -10.57 -10.27 30.98
C LEU A 192 -9.88 -10.24 32.36
N LEU A 193 -8.58 -9.93 32.40
CA LEU A 193 -7.78 -9.73 33.62
C LEU A 193 -7.76 -8.25 34.09
N PHE A 194 -7.89 -7.28 33.18
CA PHE A 194 -7.81 -5.84 33.41
C PHE A 194 -9.13 -5.15 33.70
N THR A 195 -10.25 -5.88 33.76
CA THR A 195 -11.48 -5.40 34.43
C THR A 195 -11.27 -5.06 35.92
N LEU A 196 -10.04 -5.18 36.44
CA LEU A 196 -9.64 -4.77 37.79
C LEU A 196 -8.68 -3.57 37.89
N SER A 197 -8.28 -2.85 36.84
CA SER A 197 -7.42 -1.65 37.04
C SER A 197 -7.56 -0.60 35.94
N CYS A 198 -8.09 0.57 36.33
CA CYS A 198 -8.18 1.78 35.52
C CYS A 198 -6.79 2.42 35.34
N HIS A 199 -6.38 2.76 34.10
CA HIS A 199 -5.23 3.64 33.83
C HIS A 199 -5.62 4.75 32.86
N SER A 200 -5.13 5.97 33.15
CA SER A 200 -5.54 7.20 32.48
C SER A 200 -4.77 7.45 31.17
N GLN A 201 -5.45 8.10 30.23
CA GLN A 201 -5.03 8.34 28.84
C GLN A 201 -3.79 9.24 28.63
N ALA A 202 -3.24 9.81 29.70
CA ALA A 202 -2.05 10.68 29.64
C ALA A 202 -0.77 9.93 29.23
N ASP A 203 -0.69 8.61 29.45
CA ASP A 203 0.49 7.79 29.10
C ASP A 203 0.60 7.47 27.60
N LEU A 204 -0.52 7.34 26.89
CA LEU A 204 -0.51 6.84 25.49
C LEU A 204 0.14 7.82 24.51
N ILE A 205 -0.11 9.13 24.66
CA ILE A 205 0.49 10.18 23.83
C ILE A 205 2.02 10.23 24.07
N GLY A 206 2.44 10.12 25.34
CA GLY A 206 3.85 10.11 25.71
C GLY A 206 4.61 8.94 25.10
N ASP A 207 4.07 7.73 25.23
CA ASP A 207 4.67 6.51 24.70
C ASP A 207 4.72 6.48 23.18
N THR A 208 3.68 7.01 22.52
CA THR A 208 3.63 7.12 21.05
C THR A 208 4.68 8.10 20.55
N CYS A 209 4.80 9.28 21.18
CA CYS A 209 5.70 10.33 20.73
C CYS A 209 7.17 10.08 21.07
N LYS A 210 7.48 9.31 22.13
CA LYS A 210 8.86 9.00 22.56
C LYS A 210 9.67 8.27 21.49
N LYS A 211 9.02 7.54 20.58
CA LYS A 211 9.68 6.80 19.48
C LYS A 211 9.87 7.64 18.21
N THR A 212 9.43 8.90 18.20
CA THR A 212 9.56 9.79 17.04
C THR A 212 10.88 10.55 17.08
N LEU A 213 11.34 11.00 15.90
CA LEU A 213 12.55 11.81 15.77
C LEU A 213 12.43 13.19 16.46
N HIS A 214 11.20 13.69 16.64
CA HIS A 214 10.92 14.97 17.31
C HIS A 214 9.76 14.83 18.33
N PRO A 215 10.02 14.27 19.53
CA PRO A 215 9.00 13.98 20.53
C PRO A 215 8.19 15.21 20.99
N ASP A 216 8.83 16.36 21.18
CA ASP A 216 8.15 17.58 21.65
C ASP A 216 7.16 18.14 20.62
N LEU A 217 7.51 18.03 19.33
CA LEU A 217 6.65 18.44 18.23
C LEU A 217 5.44 17.48 18.12
N CYS A 218 5.67 16.19 18.29
CA CYS A 218 4.60 15.19 18.32
C CYS A 218 3.62 15.42 19.49
N ILE A 219 4.14 15.66 20.69
CA ILE A 219 3.31 15.89 21.89
C ILE A 219 2.48 17.17 21.75
N SER A 220 3.08 18.26 21.26
CA SER A 220 2.37 19.53 21.07
C SER A 220 1.29 19.44 19.97
N ALA A 221 1.55 18.71 18.88
CA ALA A 221 0.57 18.47 17.82
C ALA A 221 -0.62 17.63 18.29
N LEU A 222 -0.38 16.60 19.10
CA LEU A 222 -1.45 15.75 19.61
C LEU A 222 -2.29 16.46 20.68
N ARG A 223 -1.67 17.15 21.64
CA ARG A 223 -2.38 17.88 22.71
C ARG A 223 -3.23 19.05 22.20
N SER A 224 -2.86 19.64 21.06
CA SER A 224 -3.62 20.73 20.44
C SER A 224 -4.80 20.23 19.60
N ASN A 225 -4.91 18.92 19.34
CA ASN A 225 -6.01 18.33 18.60
C ASN A 225 -7.01 17.66 19.57
N PRO A 226 -8.26 18.15 19.68
CA PRO A 226 -9.27 17.57 20.58
C PRO A 226 -9.59 16.10 20.26
N SER A 227 -9.40 15.70 19.01
CA SER A 227 -9.67 14.33 18.54
C SER A 227 -8.65 13.31 19.05
N SER A 228 -7.51 13.76 19.59
CA SER A 228 -6.49 12.88 20.17
C SER A 228 -6.97 12.12 21.40
N VAL A 229 -7.96 12.67 22.12
CA VAL A 229 -8.53 12.09 23.36
C VAL A 229 -9.47 10.91 23.07
N ALA A 230 -9.84 10.66 21.82
CA ALA A 230 -10.62 9.48 21.44
C ALA A 230 -9.88 8.57 20.45
N ALA A 231 -8.65 8.94 20.07
CA ALA A 231 -7.88 8.24 19.06
C ALA A 231 -7.08 7.09 19.66
N ASP A 232 -7.07 5.96 18.96
CA ASP A 232 -6.10 4.89 19.16
C ASP A 232 -4.75 5.24 18.50
N VAL A 233 -3.77 4.34 18.57
CA VAL A 233 -2.41 4.59 18.06
C VAL A 233 -2.41 4.97 16.57
N GLU A 234 -3.27 4.36 15.76
CA GLU A 234 -3.39 4.66 14.32
C GLU A 234 -4.04 6.04 14.10
N GLY A 235 -5.09 6.36 14.85
CA GLY A 235 -5.70 7.68 14.85
C GLY A 235 -4.72 8.78 15.24
N LEU A 236 -3.87 8.54 16.25
CA LEU A 236 -2.81 9.47 16.66
C LEU A 236 -1.76 9.64 15.54
N ALA A 237 -1.34 8.57 14.88
CA ALA A 237 -0.40 8.65 13.75
C ALA A 237 -0.95 9.49 12.60
N ARG A 238 -2.25 9.32 12.26
CA ARG A 238 -2.94 10.13 11.24
C ARG A 238 -3.02 11.60 11.64
N ILE A 239 -3.31 11.90 12.91
CA ILE A 239 -3.36 13.27 13.41
C ILE A 239 -1.99 13.93 13.32
N VAL A 240 -0.92 13.23 13.72
CA VAL A 240 0.46 13.73 13.63
C VAL A 240 0.84 13.98 12.17
N PHE A 241 0.56 13.03 11.27
CA PHE A 241 0.84 13.18 9.84
C PHE A 241 0.13 14.40 9.24
N TYR A 242 -1.16 14.57 9.55
CA TYR A 242 -1.92 15.73 9.10
C TYR A 242 -1.37 17.05 9.65
N ALA A 243 -1.00 17.10 10.93
CA ALA A 243 -0.41 18.28 11.55
C ALA A 243 0.93 18.67 10.90
N ILE A 244 1.78 17.68 10.57
CA ILE A 244 3.04 17.90 9.87
C ILE A 244 2.78 18.40 8.45
N ALA A 245 1.86 17.80 7.70
CA ALA A 245 1.51 18.21 6.34
C ALA A 245 0.99 19.65 6.29
N VAL A 246 0.12 20.04 7.23
CA VAL A 246 -0.39 21.40 7.35
C VAL A 246 0.74 22.38 7.67
N LYS A 247 1.65 22.04 8.59
CA LYS A 247 2.76 22.91 8.96
C LYS A 247 3.78 23.06 7.83
N ALA A 248 4.09 21.98 7.11
CA ALA A 248 4.93 22.02 5.91
C ALA A 248 4.33 22.91 4.82
N THR A 249 3.03 22.79 4.58
CA THR A 249 2.29 23.63 3.62
C THR A 249 2.34 25.11 4.02
N ALA A 250 2.17 25.42 5.32
CA ALA A 250 2.25 26.78 5.82
C ALA A 250 3.68 27.37 5.67
N THR A 251 4.71 26.57 5.95
CA THR A 251 6.11 26.96 5.74
C THR A 251 6.41 27.19 4.26
N LEU A 252 5.97 26.30 3.37
CA LEU A 252 6.13 26.45 1.92
C LEU A 252 5.45 27.75 1.42
N ASN A 253 4.24 28.03 1.90
CA ASN A 253 3.52 29.27 1.56
C ASN A 253 4.26 30.52 2.05
N GLN A 254 4.83 30.48 3.26
CA GLN A 254 5.64 31.59 3.76
C GLN A 254 6.91 31.80 2.94
N VAL A 255 7.60 30.72 2.56
CA VAL A 255 8.78 30.78 1.67
C VAL A 255 8.38 31.37 0.32
N ASN A 256 7.28 30.91 -0.28
CA ASN A 256 6.78 31.45 -1.55
C ASN A 256 6.42 32.93 -1.47
N VAL A 257 5.88 33.40 -0.34
CA VAL A 257 5.60 34.83 -0.11
C VAL A 257 6.90 35.63 0.03
N LEU A 258 7.91 35.08 0.69
CA LEU A 258 9.21 35.73 0.83
C LEU A 258 9.97 35.78 -0.50
N LEU A 259 9.91 34.73 -1.30
CA LEU A 259 10.47 34.69 -2.66
C LEU A 259 9.81 35.71 -3.57
N LYS A 260 8.49 35.89 -3.51
CA LYS A 260 7.78 36.93 -4.28
C LYS A 260 8.13 38.36 -3.88
N LYS A 261 8.74 38.55 -2.70
CA LYS A 261 9.15 39.86 -2.17
C LYS A 261 10.67 40.08 -2.28
N THR A 262 11.44 39.06 -2.67
CA THR A 262 12.89 39.19 -2.81
C THR A 262 13.25 39.73 -4.19
N ASN A 263 14.17 40.69 -4.24
CA ASN A 263 14.78 41.17 -5.48
C ASN A 263 16.19 40.58 -5.67
N ASP A 264 16.54 39.55 -4.89
CA ASP A 264 17.83 38.88 -4.96
C ASP A 264 17.86 37.87 -6.11
N VAL A 265 18.45 38.30 -7.23
CA VAL A 265 18.55 37.53 -8.48
C VAL A 265 19.39 36.26 -8.32
N VAL A 266 20.33 36.24 -7.36
CA VAL A 266 21.19 35.06 -7.11
C VAL A 266 20.42 33.98 -6.37
N LEU A 267 19.58 34.37 -5.40
CA LEU A 267 18.73 33.44 -4.67
C LEU A 267 17.64 32.82 -5.55
N ILE A 268 17.09 33.59 -6.49
CA ILE A 268 16.10 33.10 -7.47
C ILE A 268 16.75 32.08 -8.42
N GLY A 269 17.94 32.37 -8.96
CA GLY A 269 18.64 31.45 -9.87
C GLY A 269 19.16 30.16 -9.22
N ALA A 270 19.38 30.14 -7.90
CA ALA A 270 19.79 28.96 -7.17
C ALA A 270 18.64 27.98 -6.85
N LEU A 271 17.38 28.41 -7.02
CA LEU A 271 16.18 27.61 -6.72
C LEU A 271 15.44 27.13 -7.98
N GLU A 272 15.79 27.66 -9.16
CA GLU A 272 15.26 27.25 -10.47
C GLU A 272 16.09 26.14 -11.16
N ASN A 273 17.16 25.67 -10.53
CA ASN A 273 17.99 24.52 -10.97
C ASN A 273 17.95 23.40 -9.92
#